data_AF-A0AAX0PT87-F1
#
_entry.id   AF-A0AAX0PT87-F1
#
_cell.length_a   1.000
_cell.length_b   1.000
_cell.length_c   1.000
_cell.angle_alpha   90.00
_cell.angle_beta   90.00
_cell.angle_gamma   90.00
#
_symmetry.space_group_name_H-M   'P 1'
#
loop_
_entity.id
_entity.type
_entity.pdbx_description
1 polymer ?
#
loop_
_entity_poly.entity_id
_entity_poly.type
_entity_poly.pdbx_seq_one_letter_code
_entity_poly.pdbx_strand_id
1 'polypeptide(L)'
;MTRAQMKQASKDQLRGNWGWAICLTIFAWLFNAIIMDINRWIWTGKDFTYSILRYNNETLIQGYKPGYDLSKFIVGLITGLVLWGVAYTILDFVETGNMETWYTGIFSAYSNGRFKNSLCTLFMVNIFTALWTILFIIPG
;
A
#
# COMPACT_ATOMS: atom_id res chain seq x y z
N MET A 1 -23.42 -20.33 6.73
CA MET A 1 -23.04 -20.19 5.29
C MET A 1 -21.85 -21.10 5.04
N THR A 2 -21.89 -21.98 4.03
CA THR A 2 -20.74 -22.82 3.68
C THR A 2 -19.71 -22.02 2.86
N ARG A 3 -18.43 -22.44 2.81
CA ARG A 3 -17.38 -21.74 2.03
C ARG A 3 -17.77 -21.53 0.57
N ALA A 4 -18.46 -22.51 -0.02
CA ALA A 4 -18.94 -22.42 -1.40
C ALA A 4 -20.00 -21.32 -1.55
N GLN A 5 -20.93 -21.21 -0.61
CA GLN A 5 -21.97 -20.18 -0.60
C GLN A 5 -21.39 -18.77 -0.44
N MET A 6 -20.40 -18.57 0.47
CA MET A 6 -19.70 -17.29 0.59
C MET A 6 -19.02 -16.89 -0.71
N LYS A 7 -18.28 -17.82 -1.34
CA LYS A 7 -17.58 -17.55 -2.60
C LYS A 7 -18.55 -17.18 -3.72
N GLN A 8 -19.71 -17.82 -3.76
CA GLN A 8 -20.73 -17.53 -4.77
C GLN A 8 -21.36 -16.15 -4.52
N ALA A 9 -21.72 -15.83 -3.28
CA ALA A 9 -22.25 -14.52 -2.91
C ALA A 9 -21.28 -13.38 -3.26
N SER A 10 -19.98 -13.51 -2.95
CA SER A 10 -18.98 -12.50 -3.31
C SER A 10 -18.85 -12.31 -4.82
N LYS A 11 -18.92 -13.40 -5.60
CA LYS A 11 -18.88 -13.32 -7.07
C LYS A 11 -20.11 -12.60 -7.61
N ASP A 12 -21.28 -12.88 -7.05
CA ASP A 12 -22.53 -12.29 -7.50
C ASP A 12 -22.61 -10.80 -7.15
N GLN A 13 -22.08 -10.38 -6.00
CA GLN A 13 -21.90 -8.94 -5.68
C GLN A 13 -20.93 -8.23 -6.61
N LEU A 14 -19.80 -8.86 -6.94
CA LEU A 14 -18.79 -8.27 -7.83
C LEU A 14 -19.28 -8.18 -9.28
N ARG A 15 -20.18 -9.06 -9.73
CA ARG A 15 -20.78 -8.99 -11.07
C ARG A 15 -21.47 -7.64 -11.28
N GLY A 16 -21.09 -6.93 -12.34
CA GLY A 16 -21.56 -5.56 -12.63
C GLY A 16 -20.75 -4.44 -11.95
N ASN A 17 -19.94 -4.77 -10.95
CA ASN A 17 -19.24 -3.81 -10.09
C ASN A 17 -17.71 -3.83 -10.24
N TRP A 18 -17.18 -4.60 -11.19
CA TRP A 18 -15.74 -4.75 -11.45
C TRP A 18 -15.02 -3.42 -11.74
N GLY A 19 -15.69 -2.49 -12.43
CA GLY A 19 -15.12 -1.18 -12.73
C GLY A 19 -14.76 -0.39 -11.47
N TRP A 20 -15.60 -0.47 -10.44
CA TRP A 20 -15.32 0.18 -9.16
C TRP A 20 -14.08 -0.42 -8.47
N ALA A 21 -13.95 -1.75 -8.44
CA ALA A 21 -12.80 -2.42 -7.84
C ALA A 21 -11.49 -2.11 -8.60
N ILE A 22 -11.56 -2.00 -9.93
CA ILE A 22 -10.45 -1.56 -10.77
C ILE A 22 -10.08 -0.11 -10.44
N CYS A 23 -11.04 0.81 -10.36
CA CYS A 23 -10.77 2.19 -9.98
C CYS A 23 -10.14 2.30 -8.59
N LEU A 24 -10.65 1.55 -7.61
CA LEU A 24 -10.13 1.51 -6.25
C LEU A 24 -8.64 1.09 -6.22
N THR A 25 -8.31 0.02 -6.94
CA THR A 25 -6.94 -0.53 -6.98
C THR A 25 -5.97 0.35 -7.76
N ILE A 26 -6.38 0.85 -8.93
CA ILE A 26 -5.57 1.78 -9.74
C ILE A 26 -5.32 3.08 -8.95
N PHE A 27 -6.35 3.60 -8.27
CA PHE A 27 -6.19 4.83 -7.50
C PHE A 27 -5.28 4.63 -6.28
N ALA A 28 -5.40 3.51 -5.56
CA ALA A 28 -4.48 3.19 -4.47
C ALA A 28 -3.02 3.10 -4.95
N TRP A 29 -2.80 2.47 -6.11
CA TRP A 29 -1.48 2.37 -6.72
C TRP A 29 -0.95 3.75 -7.12
N LEU A 30 -1.75 4.58 -7.79
CA LEU A 30 -1.38 5.92 -8.20
C LEU A 30 -1.05 6.82 -7.00
N PHE A 31 -1.88 6.76 -5.96
CA PHE A 31 -1.65 7.48 -4.71
C PHE A 31 -0.30 7.09 -4.10
N ASN A 32 -0.01 5.79 -3.98
CA ASN A 32 1.25 5.31 -3.44
C ASN A 32 2.45 5.75 -4.30
N ALA A 33 2.34 5.64 -5.63
CA ALA A 33 3.38 6.06 -6.57
C ALA A 33 3.70 7.56 -6.45
N ILE A 34 2.69 8.42 -6.38
CA ILE A 34 2.85 9.87 -6.25
C ILE A 34 3.53 10.21 -4.92
N ILE A 35 3.08 9.63 -3.80
CA ILE A 35 3.64 9.91 -2.47
C ILE A 35 5.11 9.47 -2.40
N MET A 36 5.43 8.29 -2.92
CA MET A 36 6.81 7.79 -3.00
C MET A 36 7.68 8.68 -3.88
N ASP A 37 7.14 9.19 -4.99
CA ASP A 37 7.87 10.08 -5.89
C ASP A 37 8.14 11.45 -5.25
N ILE A 38 7.16 12.03 -4.57
CA ILE A 38 7.34 13.28 -3.81
C ILE A 38 8.43 13.11 -2.75
N ASN A 39 8.40 12.00 -1.99
CA ASN A 39 9.43 11.73 -1.00
C ASN A 39 10.82 11.64 -1.67
N ARG A 40 10.94 10.89 -2.76
CA ARG A 40 12.20 10.81 -3.52
C ARG A 40 12.66 12.18 -4.00
N TRP A 41 11.76 13.00 -4.55
CA TRP A 41 12.07 14.33 -5.05
C TRP A 41 12.57 15.26 -3.94
N ILE A 42 11.94 15.28 -2.77
CA ILE A 42 12.38 16.08 -1.61
C ILE A 42 13.84 15.78 -1.23
N TRP A 43 14.21 14.50 -1.23
CA TRP A 43 15.54 14.08 -0.76
C TRP A 43 16.62 14.10 -1.84
N THR A 44 16.23 13.94 -3.11
CA THR A 44 17.19 13.75 -4.21
C THR A 44 17.15 14.84 -5.27
N GLY A 45 16.11 15.69 -5.26
CA GLY A 45 15.79 16.64 -6.33
C GLY A 45 15.35 15.97 -7.64
N LYS A 46 15.12 14.65 -7.63
CA LYS A 46 14.86 13.82 -8.81
C LYS A 46 13.48 13.19 -8.69
N ASP A 47 12.62 13.48 -9.64
CA ASP A 47 11.28 12.93 -9.76
C ASP A 47 11.28 11.65 -10.62
N PHE A 48 10.11 11.08 -10.83
CA PHE A 48 9.88 9.92 -11.70
C PHE A 48 10.40 10.16 -13.11
N THR A 49 10.13 11.35 -13.64
CA THR A 49 10.60 11.82 -14.95
C THR A 49 12.12 11.76 -15.05
N TYR A 50 12.84 12.26 -14.04
CA TYR A 50 14.30 12.19 -13.98
C TYR A 50 14.79 10.73 -13.97
N SER A 51 14.13 9.85 -13.21
CA SER A 51 14.55 8.44 -13.10
C SER A 51 14.32 7.61 -14.37
N ILE A 52 13.31 7.94 -15.18
CA ILE A 52 12.96 7.19 -16.39
C ILE A 52 13.57 7.79 -17.66
N LEU A 53 13.56 9.12 -17.79
CA LEU A 53 14.07 9.78 -19.00
C LEU A 53 15.59 9.93 -19.01
N ARG A 54 16.26 9.82 -17.85
CA ARG A 54 17.70 10.11 -17.73
C ARG A 54 18.52 8.93 -17.20
N TYR A 55 18.07 7.71 -17.46
CA TYR A 55 18.62 6.48 -16.88
C TYR A 55 20.07 6.13 -17.30
N ASN A 56 20.71 6.79 -18.26
CA ASN A 56 21.88 6.18 -18.91
C ASN A 56 23.30 6.66 -18.54
N ASN A 57 23.56 7.80 -17.89
CA ASN A 57 24.95 8.31 -17.88
C ASN A 57 25.51 8.78 -16.52
N GLU A 58 24.81 8.59 -15.41
CA GLU A 58 25.35 8.95 -14.09
C GLU A 58 25.20 7.76 -13.17
N THR A 59 26.29 7.02 -12.95
CA THR A 59 26.42 6.17 -11.76
C THR A 59 26.34 7.11 -10.55
N LEU A 60 25.15 7.14 -9.96
CA LEU A 60 24.81 8.04 -8.87
C LEU A 60 25.68 7.70 -7.65
N ILE A 61 26.75 8.45 -7.44
CA ILE A 61 27.32 8.61 -6.10
C ILE A 61 26.35 9.52 -5.34
N GLN A 62 25.19 8.98 -4.97
CA GLN A 62 24.32 9.61 -3.98
C GLN A 62 25.02 9.43 -2.63
N GLY A 63 25.53 10.52 -2.07
CA GLY A 63 25.99 10.53 -0.70
C GLY A 63 24.87 10.01 0.21
N TYR A 64 25.21 9.09 1.11
CA TYR A 64 24.28 8.53 2.07
C TYR A 64 23.59 9.66 2.86
N LYS A 65 22.26 9.76 2.75
CA LYS A 65 21.45 10.72 3.49
C LYS A 65 20.66 9.95 4.55
N PRO A 66 21.10 9.92 5.83
CA PRO A 66 20.43 9.15 6.88
C PRO A 66 18.95 9.55 7.05
N GLY A 67 18.60 10.80 6.78
CA GLY A 67 17.21 11.26 6.82
C GLY A 67 16.32 10.66 5.72
N TYR A 68 16.87 10.24 4.58
CA TYR A 68 16.11 9.62 3.49
C TYR A 68 15.57 8.26 3.90
N ASP A 69 16.40 7.39 4.51
CA ASP A 69 15.94 6.06 4.92
C ASP A 69 14.84 6.13 5.98
N LEU A 70 15.00 7.01 6.97
CA LEU A 70 13.98 7.25 7.98
C LEU A 70 12.69 7.79 7.35
N SER A 71 12.79 8.76 6.43
CA SER A 71 11.62 9.30 5.73
C SER A 71 10.92 8.23 4.89
N LYS A 72 11.67 7.37 4.19
CA LYS A 72 11.15 6.30 3.36
C LYS A 72 10.43 5.25 4.23
N PHE A 73 10.97 4.96 5.40
CA PHE A 73 10.31 4.09 6.37
C PHE A 73 8.98 4.69 6.86
N ILE A 74 8.97 5.97 7.28
CA ILE A 74 7.75 6.66 7.75
C ILE A 74 6.70 6.72 6.64
N VAL A 75 7.10 7.16 5.44
CA VAL A 75 6.22 7.21 4.26
C VAL A 75 5.70 5.82 3.93
N GLY A 76 6.55 4.79 3.98
CA GLY A 76 6.17 3.40 3.78
C GLY A 76 5.11 2.90 4.79
N LEU A 77 5.22 3.29 6.06
CA LEU A 77 4.20 2.97 7.07
C LEU A 77 2.87 3.65 6.75
N ILE A 78 2.89 4.91 6.35
CA ILE A 78 1.69 5.64 5.95
C ILE A 78 1.10 4.95 4.73
N THR A 79 1.80 4.90 3.59
CA THR A 79 1.27 4.30 2.36
C THR A 79 0.92 2.82 2.48
N GLY A 80 1.57 2.10 3.40
CA GLY A 80 1.28 0.69 3.66
C GLY A 80 -0.17 0.48 4.09
N LEU A 81 -0.72 1.36 4.94
CA LEU A 81 -2.10 1.27 5.39
C LEU A 81 -3.13 1.48 4.28
N VAL A 82 -2.77 2.16 3.18
CA VAL A 82 -3.64 2.35 2.01
C VAL A 82 -3.99 1.01 1.37
N LEU A 83 -3.02 0.09 1.29
CA LEU A 83 -3.26 -1.28 0.78
C LEU A 83 -4.24 -2.05 1.66
N TRP A 84 -4.16 -1.86 2.98
CA TRP A 84 -5.10 -2.44 3.93
C TRP A 84 -6.49 -1.79 3.79
N GLY A 85 -6.54 -0.49 3.48
CA GLY A 85 -7.79 0.23 3.20
C GLY A 85 -8.52 -0.36 1.99
N VAL A 86 -7.80 -0.63 0.90
CA VAL A 86 -8.37 -1.34 -0.25
C VAL A 86 -8.97 -2.69 0.15
N ALA A 87 -8.25 -3.47 0.96
CA ALA A 87 -8.73 -4.77 1.41
C ALA A 87 -10.01 -4.64 2.26
N TYR A 88 -10.05 -3.71 3.21
CA TYR A 88 -11.23 -3.46 4.03
C TYR A 88 -12.43 -2.98 3.22
N THR A 89 -12.24 -2.09 2.25
CA THR A 89 -13.34 -1.59 1.43
C THR A 89 -13.92 -2.69 0.54
N ILE A 90 -13.07 -3.58 0.00
CA ILE A 90 -13.56 -4.75 -0.75
C ILE A 90 -14.31 -5.71 0.17
N LEU A 91 -13.83 -5.93 1.39
CA LEU A 91 -14.51 -6.76 2.39
C LEU A 91 -15.86 -6.18 2.79
N ASP A 92 -15.93 -4.89 3.12
CA ASP A 92 -17.18 -4.20 3.46
C ASP A 92 -18.17 -4.24 2.30
N PHE A 93 -17.69 -4.11 1.06
CA PHE A 93 -18.51 -4.25 -0.14
C PHE A 93 -19.10 -5.67 -0.28
N VAL A 94 -18.30 -6.70 -0.02
CA VAL A 94 -18.77 -8.10 -0.05
C VAL A 94 -19.73 -8.40 1.11
N GLU A 95 -19.54 -7.80 2.27
CA GLU A 95 -20.41 -8.06 3.43
C GLU A 95 -21.75 -7.31 3.35
N THR A 96 -21.72 -6.06 2.90
CA THR A 96 -22.87 -5.15 2.98
C THR A 96 -23.48 -4.78 1.63
N GLY A 97 -22.75 -4.98 0.53
CA GLY A 97 -23.11 -4.46 -0.79
C GLY A 97 -22.92 -2.96 -0.95
N ASN A 98 -22.48 -2.25 0.11
CA ASN A 98 -22.27 -0.81 0.04
C ASN A 98 -20.97 -0.48 -0.70
N MET A 99 -21.10 0.33 -1.75
CA MET A 99 -19.96 0.80 -2.55
C MET A 99 -19.54 2.17 -2.04
N GLU A 100 -18.60 2.20 -1.11
CA GLU A 100 -17.94 3.44 -0.75
C GLU A 100 -17.22 4.03 -1.98
N THR A 101 -17.11 5.34 -2.09
CA THR A 101 -16.40 5.97 -3.19
C THR A 101 -14.96 5.48 -3.27
N TRP A 102 -14.50 5.12 -4.46
CA TRP A 102 -13.19 4.48 -4.65
C TRP A 102 -12.02 5.32 -4.09
N TYR A 103 -12.11 6.66 -4.08
CA TYR A 103 -11.08 7.53 -3.53
C TYR A 103 -11.11 7.65 -2.01
N THR A 104 -12.25 7.45 -1.34
CA THR A 104 -12.32 7.41 0.13
C THR A 104 -12.01 6.02 0.65
N GLY A 105 -12.41 4.97 -0.09
CA GLY A 105 -12.21 3.58 0.30
C GLY A 105 -10.75 3.21 0.54
N ILE A 106 -9.81 3.75 -0.24
CA ILE A 106 -8.38 3.49 -0.01
C ILE A 106 -7.90 3.96 1.38
N PHE A 107 -8.63 4.86 2.03
CA PHE A 107 -8.34 5.37 3.37
C PHE A 107 -9.15 4.69 4.49
N SER A 108 -9.92 3.64 4.18
CA SER A 108 -10.77 2.97 5.18
C SER A 108 -9.99 2.35 6.34
N ALA A 109 -8.70 2.05 6.16
CA ALA A 109 -7.81 1.63 7.24
C ALA A 109 -7.50 2.76 8.24
N TYR A 110 -7.63 4.02 7.87
CA TYR A 110 -7.42 5.17 8.77
C TYR A 110 -8.71 5.61 9.48
N SER A 111 -9.87 5.15 9.01
CA SER A 111 -11.17 5.51 9.56
C SER A 111 -11.80 4.35 10.34
N ASN A 112 -13.02 4.57 10.85
CA ASN A 112 -13.87 3.53 11.45
C ASN A 112 -13.22 2.75 12.61
N GLY A 113 -12.29 3.36 13.35
CA GLY A 113 -11.60 2.74 14.48
C GLY A 113 -10.60 1.63 14.11
N ARG A 114 -10.37 1.39 12.81
CA ARG A 114 -9.49 0.32 12.31
C ARG A 114 -8.00 0.69 12.40
N PHE A 115 -7.70 1.99 12.38
CA PHE A 115 -6.33 2.53 12.33
C PHE A 115 -5.37 1.92 13.33
N LYS A 116 -5.72 1.87 14.62
CA LYS A 116 -4.83 1.35 15.67
C LYS A 116 -4.46 -0.11 15.41
N ASN A 117 -5.45 -0.93 15.04
CA ASN A 117 -5.22 -2.35 14.80
C ASN A 117 -4.40 -2.53 13.53
N SER A 118 -4.76 -1.86 12.43
CA SER A 118 -4.03 -1.96 11.16
C SER A 118 -2.59 -1.46 11.27
N LEU A 119 -2.34 -0.37 12.00
CA LEU A 119 -0.99 0.14 12.25
C LEU A 119 -0.15 -0.85 13.08
N CYS A 120 -0.74 -1.42 14.13
CA CYS A 120 -0.07 -2.44 14.95
C CYS A 120 0.26 -3.68 14.10
N THR A 121 -0.69 -4.15 13.28
CA THR A 121 -0.46 -5.29 12.40
C THR A 121 0.64 -4.99 11.38
N LEU A 122 0.62 -3.80 10.76
CA LEU A 122 1.66 -3.39 9.81
C LEU A 122 3.04 -3.36 10.48
N PHE A 123 3.12 -2.82 11.70
CA PHE A 123 4.35 -2.80 12.47
C PHE A 123 4.85 -4.22 12.80
N MET A 124 3.97 -5.11 13.26
CA MET A 124 4.30 -6.50 13.57
C MET A 124 4.75 -7.28 12.34
N VAL A 125 4.08 -7.11 11.20
CA VAL A 125 4.49 -7.73 9.92
C VAL A 125 5.89 -7.29 9.53
N ASN A 126 6.21 -6.00 9.65
CA ASN A 126 7.55 -5.50 9.33
C ASN A 126 8.62 -6.05 10.29
N ILE A 127 8.34 -6.11 11.60
CA ILE A 127 9.25 -6.71 12.58
C ILE A 127 9.49 -8.19 12.27
N PHE A 128 8.43 -8.98 12.09
CA PHE A 128 8.58 -10.41 11.85
C PHE A 128 9.27 -10.69 10.51
N THR A 129 9.00 -9.89 9.48
CA THR A 129 9.71 -9.99 8.20
C THR A 129 11.20 -9.67 8.38
N ALA A 130 11.55 -8.63 9.13
CA ALA A 130 12.94 -8.28 9.40
C ALA A 130 13.67 -9.38 10.21
N LEU A 131 13.05 -9.87 11.29
CA LEU A 131 13.59 -10.97 12.09
C LEU A 131 13.78 -12.24 11.26
N TRP A 132 12.81 -12.55 10.39
CA TRP A 132 12.91 -13.67 9.45
C TRP A 132 14.05 -13.47 8.45
N THR A 133 14.26 -12.25 7.92
CA THR A 133 15.39 -12.00 7.00
C THR A 133 16.76 -12.14 7.67
N ILE A 134 16.87 -11.85 8.98
CA ILE A 134 18.13 -12.00 9.73
C ILE A 134 18.56 -13.46 9.82
N LEU A 135 17.61 -14.41 9.84
CA LEU A 135 17.91 -15.85 9.83
C LEU A 135 18.70 -16.30 8.58
N PHE A 136 18.68 -15.53 7.49
CA PHE A 136 19.49 -15.82 6.30
C PHE A 136 20.90 -15.20 6.34
N ILE A 137 21.16 -14.26 7.25
CA ILE A 137 22.44 -13.56 7.37
C ILE A 137 23.33 -14.23 8.42
N ILE A 138 22.74 -14.71 9.52
CA ILE A 138 23.44 -15.50 10.52
C ILE A 138 23.20 -16.97 10.17
N PRO A 139 24.17 -17.68 9.56
CA PRO A 139 24.01 -19.11 9.34
C PRO A 139 23.90 -19.79 10.71
N GLY A 140 22.88 -20.64 10.87
CA GLY A 140 22.82 -21.62 11.95
C GLY A 140 23.85 -22.72 11.76
#